data_AF-A0A2Z6RVC9-F1
#
_entry.id   AF-A0A2Z6RVC9-F1
#
_cell.length_a   1.000
_cell.length_b   1.000
_cell.length_c   1.000
_cell.angle_alpha   90.00
_cell.angle_beta   90.00
_cell.angle_gamma   90.00
#
_symmetry.space_group_name_H-M   'P 1'
#
loop_
_entity.id
_entity.type
_entity.pdbx_description
1 polymer ?
#
loop_
_entity_poly.entity_id
_entity_poly.type
_entity_poly.pdbx_seq_one_letter_code
_entity_poly.pdbx_strand_id
1 'polypeptide(L)'
;MLRFNVFNFLLILSILCYLTRPVLSDCQDVATFDENFDYFPDKVFFDNDNEGTSVNSGFNVTYYNNYIILTNKKTTETYVLYCTATPPAQPVVDPAISISNYIQVPVTNVVVSDRSFISFLEILGEEKTSLKYVDDINKITSPCLQKYSYLYDNFNYANTTLVSSVDVIFTNQPSSTGGKYVTISYDDDTPALQKAEWIKYISLFFNKSAIANDAFDKIRSNYLCHLDNLSEVPNETKKTIAWVSLESDGTFTIESSFFYPNVTQDAAAFLLNPQITTDLAASDLQQYIADAYIVIDMSNLIPKDSNLDAWKNYFGYNQTSNLPRFLKEKLLFRTHKLLNSYGYDDWSETSASRPDLILQDLIAIQYPLYQKNYIVNWFNNFAETGDDVVVSADNCNDSTFGLPKTDFGTCAPTNFLGDGRDNNGTQIINIGNDGGNGNNNNNNGGNDKDEKNKVNPGVVIAVSLIGSLTFLGLGAWLLVVTRRKYRERFVKLRDEPVVQMDSVKEKEVKEAKEV
;
A
#
# COMPACT_ATOMS: atom_id res chain seq x y z
N MET A 1 14.46 30.36 -40.31
CA MET A 1 14.79 30.44 -38.88
C MET A 1 13.62 30.88 -37.99
N LEU A 2 12.34 30.73 -38.40
CA LEU A 2 11.17 31.11 -37.58
C LEU A 2 10.23 29.96 -37.19
N ARG A 3 10.47 28.72 -37.65
CA ARG A 3 9.59 27.56 -37.38
C ARG A 3 9.98 26.70 -36.18
N PHE A 4 11.19 26.88 -35.64
CA PHE A 4 11.68 26.10 -34.49
C PHE A 4 11.28 26.69 -33.12
N ASN A 5 10.89 27.97 -33.06
CA ASN A 5 10.50 28.62 -31.80
C ASN A 5 9.03 28.41 -31.42
N VAL A 6 8.15 28.07 -32.37
CA VAL A 6 6.71 27.88 -32.08
C VAL A 6 6.47 26.55 -31.36
N PHE A 7 7.25 25.50 -31.67
CA PHE A 7 7.11 24.19 -31.05
C PHE A 7 7.58 24.19 -29.59
N ASN A 8 8.70 24.86 -29.29
CA ASN A 8 9.17 25.02 -27.92
C ASN A 8 8.23 25.93 -27.11
N PHE A 9 7.61 26.93 -27.73
CA PHE A 9 6.64 27.79 -27.03
C PHE A 9 5.34 27.02 -26.73
N LEU A 10 4.87 26.17 -27.64
CA LEU A 10 3.71 25.29 -27.42
C LEU A 10 3.98 24.21 -26.36
N LEU A 11 5.18 23.64 -26.32
CA LEU A 11 5.58 22.65 -25.30
C LEU A 11 5.71 23.31 -23.91
N ILE A 12 6.24 24.53 -23.85
CA ILE A 12 6.29 25.31 -22.60
C ILE A 12 4.89 25.75 -22.18
N LEU A 13 3.99 26.08 -23.11
CA LEU A 13 2.59 26.40 -22.80
C LEU A 13 1.80 25.16 -22.34
N SER A 14 2.06 23.97 -22.90
CA SER A 14 1.43 22.72 -22.45
C SER A 14 1.93 22.28 -21.09
N ILE A 15 3.24 22.46 -20.82
CA ILE A 15 3.84 22.19 -19.51
C ILE A 15 3.38 23.23 -18.48
N LEU A 16 3.25 24.52 -18.85
CA LEU A 16 2.63 25.51 -17.96
C LEU A 16 1.15 25.22 -17.73
N CYS A 17 0.37 24.81 -18.73
CA CYS A 17 -1.03 24.41 -18.52
C CYS A 17 -1.17 23.17 -17.63
N TYR A 18 -0.20 22.24 -17.66
CA TYR A 18 -0.14 21.11 -16.72
C TYR A 18 0.24 21.56 -15.31
N LEU A 19 1.14 22.55 -15.18
CA LEU A 19 1.61 23.09 -13.89
C LEU A 19 0.70 24.19 -13.31
N THR A 20 -0.29 24.67 -14.08
CA THR A 20 -1.26 25.70 -13.66
C THR A 20 -2.71 25.22 -13.74
N ARG A 21 -2.98 23.92 -13.89
CA ARG A 21 -4.29 23.44 -13.46
C ARG A 21 -4.36 23.77 -11.97
N PRO A 22 -5.29 24.64 -11.53
CA PRO A 22 -5.58 24.71 -10.12
C PRO A 22 -5.93 23.26 -9.76
N VAL A 23 -5.24 22.68 -8.80
CA VAL A 23 -5.84 21.62 -7.99
C VAL A 23 -7.05 22.34 -7.38
N LEU A 24 -8.22 22.22 -8.01
CA LEU A 24 -9.46 22.77 -7.49
C LEU A 24 -9.78 21.92 -6.27
N SER A 25 -9.16 22.25 -5.15
CA SER A 25 -9.45 21.69 -3.83
C SER A 25 -10.76 22.22 -3.26
N ASP A 26 -11.41 23.16 -3.92
CA ASP A 26 -12.41 24.00 -3.28
C ASP A 26 -13.81 23.44 -3.53
N CYS A 27 -14.07 22.28 -2.93
CA CYS A 27 -15.42 21.94 -2.50
C CYS A 27 -15.84 22.97 -1.46
N GLN A 28 -16.83 23.81 -1.81
CA GLN A 28 -17.17 25.12 -1.22
C GLN A 28 -16.19 26.23 -1.64
N ASP A 29 -16.58 27.31 -2.30
CA ASP A 29 -17.75 28.16 -2.09
C ASP A 29 -18.07 28.87 -3.43
N VAL A 30 -18.56 28.12 -4.43
CA VAL A 30 -19.02 28.76 -5.66
C VAL A 30 -20.30 29.50 -5.29
N ALA A 31 -20.24 30.82 -5.16
CA ALA A 31 -21.38 31.67 -4.82
C ALA A 31 -22.63 31.45 -5.72
N THR A 32 -22.46 30.72 -6.84
CA THR A 32 -23.52 30.16 -7.67
C THR A 32 -23.18 28.71 -8.04
N PHE A 33 -23.97 27.75 -7.55
CA PHE A 33 -23.95 26.36 -8.04
C PHE A 33 -24.23 26.30 -9.55
N ASP A 34 -23.44 25.51 -10.30
CA ASP A 34 -23.64 25.26 -11.73
C ASP A 34 -23.76 23.75 -11.98
N GLU A 35 -24.96 23.29 -12.36
CA GLU A 35 -25.24 21.87 -12.64
C GLU A 35 -24.43 21.30 -13.81
N ASN A 36 -23.89 22.15 -14.68
CA ASN A 36 -23.10 21.74 -15.84
C ASN A 36 -21.59 21.73 -15.57
N PHE A 37 -21.15 22.21 -14.40
CA PHE A 37 -19.75 22.23 -14.02
C PHE A 37 -19.34 20.86 -13.45
N ASP A 38 -18.24 20.30 -13.97
CA ASP A 38 -17.66 19.06 -13.44
C ASP A 38 -16.84 19.39 -12.17
N TYR A 39 -17.46 19.13 -11.02
CA TYR A 39 -16.86 19.24 -9.68
C TYR A 39 -15.92 18.08 -9.35
N PHE A 40 -15.85 17.04 -10.19
CA PHE A 40 -14.99 15.86 -10.01
C PHE A 40 -14.14 15.60 -11.26
N PRO A 41 -13.31 16.57 -11.69
CA PRO A 41 -12.53 16.45 -12.92
C PRO A 41 -11.45 15.36 -12.84
N ASP A 42 -10.98 15.05 -11.64
CA ASP A 42 -10.03 13.95 -11.39
C ASP A 42 -10.79 12.67 -11.04
N LYS A 43 -10.78 11.72 -11.98
CA LYS A 43 -11.49 10.44 -11.87
C LYS A 43 -10.54 9.30 -11.54
N VAL A 44 -11.01 8.36 -10.72
CA VAL A 44 -10.35 7.05 -10.61
C VAL A 44 -10.55 6.28 -11.91
N PHE A 45 -9.52 5.60 -12.38
CA PHE A 45 -9.57 4.77 -13.59
C PHE A 45 -9.22 3.32 -13.27
N PHE A 46 -9.67 2.38 -14.09
CA PHE A 46 -9.44 0.96 -13.92
C PHE A 46 -8.76 0.39 -15.17
N ASP A 47 -8.01 -0.71 -15.03
CA ASP A 47 -7.18 -1.25 -16.11
C ASP A 47 -7.93 -1.65 -17.39
N ASN A 48 -9.25 -1.75 -17.32
CA ASN A 48 -10.11 -2.07 -18.46
C ASN A 48 -11.20 -1.01 -18.71
N ASP A 49 -11.15 0.14 -18.02
CA ASP A 49 -12.12 1.21 -18.24
C ASP A 49 -11.57 2.59 -17.85
N ASN A 50 -11.58 3.51 -18.82
CA ASN A 50 -11.29 4.92 -18.61
C ASN A 50 -12.51 5.70 -18.07
N GLU A 51 -13.65 5.04 -17.86
CA GLU A 51 -14.93 5.64 -17.42
C GLU A 51 -15.37 5.24 -16.00
N GLY A 52 -14.51 4.58 -15.20
CA GLY A 52 -14.77 4.36 -13.77
C GLY A 52 -15.57 3.09 -13.42
N THR A 53 -15.80 2.18 -14.38
CA THR A 53 -16.37 0.86 -14.11
C THR A 53 -15.28 -0.21 -14.08
N SER A 54 -15.12 -0.88 -12.94
CA SER A 54 -14.29 -2.07 -12.89
C SER A 54 -15.13 -3.32 -13.00
N VAL A 55 -14.76 -4.23 -13.90
CA VAL A 55 -15.37 -5.57 -13.96
C VAL A 55 -14.98 -6.41 -12.74
N ASN A 56 -13.76 -6.21 -12.21
CA ASN A 56 -13.17 -7.09 -11.21
C ASN A 56 -12.95 -6.44 -9.84
N SER A 57 -13.03 -5.11 -9.71
CA SER A 57 -12.88 -4.45 -8.40
C SER A 57 -14.16 -4.63 -7.59
N GLY A 58 -14.02 -4.74 -6.27
CA GLY A 58 -15.11 -4.94 -5.31
C GLY A 58 -16.11 -3.77 -5.19
N PHE A 59 -15.99 -2.74 -6.03
CA PHE A 59 -16.83 -1.54 -6.01
C PHE A 59 -17.04 -0.99 -7.44
N ASN A 60 -17.99 -0.07 -7.59
CA ASN A 60 -18.28 0.64 -8.83
C ASN A 60 -18.38 2.16 -8.57
N VAL A 61 -17.94 2.96 -9.55
CA VAL A 61 -17.96 4.42 -9.45
C VAL A 61 -18.63 5.01 -10.68
N THR A 62 -19.68 5.79 -10.49
CA THR A 62 -20.34 6.54 -11.57
C THR A 62 -20.23 8.02 -11.29
N TYR A 63 -19.63 8.76 -12.23
CA TYR A 63 -19.44 10.20 -12.12
C TYR A 63 -20.59 10.96 -12.77
N TYR A 64 -21.10 11.95 -12.05
CA TYR A 64 -21.91 13.03 -12.58
C TYR A 64 -21.19 14.36 -12.32
N ASN A 65 -21.65 15.43 -12.95
CA ASN A 65 -21.02 16.74 -12.83
C ASN A 65 -20.86 17.19 -11.37
N ASN A 66 -21.87 16.98 -10.53
CA ASN A 66 -21.93 17.52 -9.17
C ASN A 66 -21.99 16.47 -8.06
N TYR A 67 -21.98 15.18 -8.40
CA TYR A 67 -21.92 14.09 -7.42
C TYR A 67 -21.35 12.81 -8.03
N ILE A 68 -20.93 11.88 -7.16
CA ILE A 68 -20.48 10.55 -7.51
C ILE A 68 -21.44 9.54 -6.87
N ILE A 69 -21.81 8.51 -7.62
CA ILE A 69 -22.44 7.31 -7.08
C ILE A 69 -21.35 6.26 -6.88
N LEU A 70 -21.14 5.88 -5.63
CA LEU A 70 -20.16 4.88 -5.22
C LEU A 70 -20.88 3.67 -4.64
N THR A 71 -20.70 2.50 -5.25
CA THR A 71 -21.34 1.27 -4.78
C THR A 71 -20.29 0.26 -4.36
N ASN A 72 -20.34 -0.19 -3.11
CA ASN A 72 -19.62 -1.37 -2.65
C ASN A 72 -20.39 -2.63 -3.11
N LYS A 73 -19.80 -3.43 -4.00
CA LYS A 73 -20.48 -4.60 -4.60
C LYS A 73 -20.61 -5.77 -3.63
N LYS A 74 -19.80 -5.81 -2.57
CA LYS A 74 -19.78 -6.89 -1.58
C LYS A 74 -20.86 -6.70 -0.51
N THR A 75 -20.99 -5.47 0.01
CA THR A 75 -22.02 -5.14 1.02
C THR A 75 -23.29 -4.58 0.41
N THR A 76 -23.30 -4.30 -0.90
CA THR A 76 -24.39 -3.65 -1.64
C THR A 76 -24.70 -2.21 -1.20
N GLU A 77 -23.83 -1.62 -0.37
CA GLU A 77 -23.98 -0.24 0.07
C GLU A 77 -23.72 0.73 -1.07
N THR A 78 -24.58 1.74 -1.20
CA THR A 78 -24.46 2.79 -2.21
C THR A 78 -24.41 4.16 -1.55
N TYR A 79 -23.41 4.94 -1.91
CA TYR A 79 -23.14 6.27 -1.38
C TYR A 79 -23.29 7.32 -2.48
N VAL A 80 -23.89 8.45 -2.12
CA VAL A 80 -23.88 9.66 -2.95
C VAL A 80 -22.85 10.62 -2.36
N LEU A 81 -21.73 10.80 -3.06
CA LEU A 81 -20.67 11.72 -2.67
C LEU A 81 -20.88 13.05 -3.40
N TYR A 82 -20.85 14.18 -2.69
CA TYR A 82 -21.10 15.48 -3.29
C TYR A 82 -20.18 16.57 -2.73
N CYS A 83 -19.83 17.55 -3.56
CA CYS A 83 -18.86 18.61 -3.28
C CYS A 83 -19.54 19.98 -3.06
N THR A 84 -20.87 19.99 -2.96
CA THR A 84 -21.74 21.17 -2.85
C THR A 84 -22.28 21.38 -1.44
N ALA A 85 -22.80 22.58 -1.13
CA ALA A 85 -23.35 22.92 0.19
C ALA A 85 -24.59 22.08 0.58
N THR A 86 -25.32 21.55 -0.40
CA THR A 86 -26.46 20.66 -0.20
C THR A 86 -26.31 19.43 -1.08
N PRO A 87 -26.82 18.26 -0.66
CA PRO A 87 -26.83 17.06 -1.50
C PRO A 87 -27.68 17.26 -2.77
N PRO A 88 -27.44 16.49 -3.83
CA PRO A 88 -28.30 16.49 -5.01
C PRO A 88 -29.74 16.07 -4.63
N ALA A 89 -30.73 16.82 -5.10
CA ALA A 89 -32.13 16.59 -4.74
C ALA A 89 -32.70 15.28 -5.32
N GLN A 90 -32.23 14.88 -6.50
CA GLN A 90 -32.66 13.68 -7.22
C GLN A 90 -31.42 13.04 -7.91
N PRO A 91 -30.59 12.28 -7.17
CA PRO A 91 -29.49 11.56 -7.80
C PRO A 91 -30.02 10.51 -8.77
N VAL A 92 -29.37 10.35 -9.92
CA VAL A 92 -29.74 9.36 -10.92
C VAL A 92 -29.18 8.00 -10.48
N VAL A 93 -30.04 7.24 -9.81
CA VAL A 93 -29.77 5.89 -9.29
C VAL A 93 -30.94 4.99 -9.71
N ASP A 94 -30.67 3.71 -9.94
CA ASP A 94 -31.73 2.71 -10.17
C ASP A 94 -32.72 2.74 -8.99
N PRO A 95 -34.04 2.87 -9.23
CA PRO A 95 -35.05 2.85 -8.16
C PRO A 95 -35.03 1.60 -7.27
N ALA A 96 -34.43 0.50 -7.72
CA ALA A 96 -34.25 -0.71 -6.91
C ALA A 96 -33.10 -0.62 -5.89
N ILE A 97 -32.21 0.38 -6.03
CA ILE A 97 -31.05 0.58 -5.15
C ILE A 97 -31.40 1.57 -4.05
N SER A 98 -31.27 1.12 -2.80
CA SER A 98 -31.36 1.99 -1.62
C SER A 98 -30.03 2.72 -1.41
N ILE A 99 -30.09 4.04 -1.29
CA ILE A 99 -28.92 4.86 -0.94
C ILE A 99 -28.65 4.72 0.55
N SER A 100 -27.46 4.24 0.91
CA SER A 100 -27.02 4.08 2.29
C SER A 100 -26.76 5.43 2.94
N ASN A 101 -25.98 6.32 2.30
CA ASN A 101 -25.65 7.64 2.84
C ASN A 101 -25.42 8.69 1.75
N TYR A 102 -25.71 9.95 2.09
CA TYR A 102 -25.25 11.14 1.37
C TYR A 102 -24.08 11.76 2.14
N ILE A 103 -22.91 11.84 1.51
CA ILE A 103 -21.66 12.26 2.15
C ILE A 103 -21.09 13.45 1.38
N GLN A 104 -20.91 14.56 2.10
CA GLN A 104 -20.21 15.72 1.53
C GLN A 104 -18.71 15.43 1.55
N VAL A 105 -18.04 15.66 0.44
CA VAL A 105 -16.59 15.45 0.27
C VAL A 105 -15.89 16.78 -0.05
N PRO A 106 -14.61 16.96 0.34
CA PRO A 106 -13.80 16.04 1.14
C PRO A 106 -14.26 15.97 2.60
N VAL A 107 -14.22 14.78 3.19
CA VAL A 107 -14.51 14.57 4.63
C VAL A 107 -13.31 15.00 5.48
N THR A 108 -13.55 15.58 6.65
CA THR A 108 -12.49 16.13 7.53
C THR A 108 -12.64 15.74 9.01
N ASN A 109 -13.79 15.19 9.39
CA ASN A 109 -14.08 14.67 10.73
C ASN A 109 -14.34 13.16 10.65
N VAL A 110 -13.27 12.37 10.52
CA VAL A 110 -13.32 10.93 10.22
C VAL A 110 -13.04 10.07 11.45
N VAL A 111 -13.78 8.96 11.54
CA VAL A 111 -13.50 7.84 12.45
C VAL A 111 -12.94 6.66 11.65
N VAL A 112 -11.84 6.09 12.13
CA VAL A 112 -11.31 4.81 11.63
C VAL A 112 -11.51 3.74 12.69
N SER A 113 -12.61 3.00 12.55
CA SER A 113 -12.98 1.90 13.45
C SER A 113 -12.26 0.60 13.10
N ASP A 114 -11.84 0.44 11.85
CA ASP A 114 -11.07 -0.69 11.38
C ASP A 114 -9.67 -0.23 10.93
N ARG A 115 -8.62 -0.83 11.51
CA ARG A 115 -7.22 -0.45 11.24
C ARG A 115 -6.81 -0.66 9.77
N SER A 116 -7.49 -1.53 9.04
CA SER A 116 -7.22 -1.81 7.63
C SER A 116 -7.39 -0.61 6.69
N PHE A 117 -8.00 0.50 7.18
CA PHE A 117 -8.06 1.78 6.47
C PHE A 117 -6.83 2.67 6.66
N ILE A 118 -6.06 2.49 7.74
CA ILE A 118 -5.03 3.43 8.17
C ILE A 118 -4.00 3.65 7.08
N SER A 119 -3.43 2.58 6.56
CA SER A 119 -2.38 2.65 5.54
C SER A 119 -2.83 3.38 4.27
N PHE A 120 -4.09 3.20 3.87
CA PHE A 120 -4.68 3.96 2.75
C PHE A 120 -4.79 5.46 3.07
N LEU A 121 -5.23 5.84 4.28
CA LEU A 121 -5.27 7.24 4.67
C LEU A 121 -3.88 7.87 4.70
N GLU A 122 -2.87 7.12 5.13
CA GLU A 122 -1.48 7.61 5.14
C GLU A 122 -0.93 7.81 3.73
N ILE A 123 -1.22 6.90 2.79
CA ILE A 123 -0.84 7.07 1.39
C ILE A 123 -1.55 8.29 0.78
N LEU A 124 -2.82 8.52 1.12
CA LEU A 124 -3.56 9.70 0.69
C LEU A 124 -3.10 10.98 1.39
N GLY A 125 -2.34 10.89 2.49
CA GLY A 125 -1.89 12.03 3.29
C GLY A 125 -3.01 12.67 4.12
N GLU A 126 -3.99 11.88 4.55
CA GLU A 126 -5.18 12.31 5.30
C GLU A 126 -5.10 12.04 6.82
N GLU A 127 -4.03 11.40 7.25
CA GLU A 127 -3.86 10.90 8.62
C GLU A 127 -3.75 12.02 9.67
N LYS A 128 -3.41 13.25 9.25
CA LYS A 128 -3.30 14.43 10.13
C LYS A 128 -4.46 15.39 10.00
N THR A 129 -5.02 15.50 8.79
CA THR A 129 -6.03 16.50 8.45
C THR A 129 -7.41 16.02 8.86
N SER A 130 -7.73 14.76 8.53
CA SER A 130 -9.10 14.28 8.52
C SER A 130 -9.41 13.25 9.60
N LEU A 131 -8.43 12.45 10.02
CA LEU A 131 -8.59 11.51 11.14
C LEU A 131 -8.80 12.27 12.46
N LYS A 132 -9.90 11.99 13.16
CA LYS A 132 -10.21 12.54 14.49
C LYS A 132 -10.42 11.47 15.55
N TYR A 133 -10.80 10.26 15.14
CA TYR A 133 -11.02 9.17 16.08
C TYR A 133 -10.61 7.81 15.53
N VAL A 134 -10.22 6.92 16.43
CA VAL A 134 -9.98 5.49 16.16
C VAL A 134 -10.75 4.62 17.16
N ASP A 135 -10.89 3.32 16.91
CA ASP A 135 -11.54 2.40 17.87
C ASP A 135 -10.74 2.25 19.17
N ASP A 136 -9.45 1.94 19.04
CA ASP A 136 -8.52 1.80 20.16
C ASP A 136 -7.11 2.26 19.76
N ILE A 137 -6.66 3.38 20.31
CA ILE A 137 -5.32 3.95 20.10
C ILE A 137 -4.21 2.93 20.38
N ASN A 138 -4.40 2.02 21.34
CA ASN A 138 -3.37 1.05 21.71
C ASN A 138 -3.18 -0.05 20.66
N LYS A 139 -4.09 -0.18 19.69
CA LYS A 139 -3.99 -1.15 18.59
C LYS A 139 -3.28 -0.59 17.37
N ILE A 140 -3.01 0.72 17.32
CA ILE A 140 -2.39 1.38 16.17
C ILE A 140 -0.94 0.92 16.04
N THR A 141 -0.58 0.49 14.83
CA THR A 141 0.77 0.00 14.52
C THR A 141 1.58 0.99 13.69
N SER A 142 0.92 1.81 12.87
CA SER A 142 1.55 2.89 12.11
C SER A 142 2.41 3.78 13.01
N PRO A 143 3.74 3.80 12.78
CA PRO A 143 4.66 4.69 13.48
C PRO A 143 4.23 6.16 13.43
N CYS A 144 3.66 6.59 12.31
CA CYS A 144 3.25 7.96 12.14
C CYS A 144 1.99 8.30 12.90
N LEU A 145 0.97 7.43 12.92
CA LEU A 145 -0.17 7.67 13.78
C LEU A 145 0.23 7.63 15.26
N GLN A 146 1.10 6.71 15.68
CA GLN A 146 1.67 6.71 17.04
C GLN A 146 2.33 8.06 17.39
N LYS A 147 3.10 8.64 16.46
CA LYS A 147 3.75 9.95 16.62
C LYS A 147 2.76 11.11 16.73
N TYR A 148 1.64 11.03 16.03
CA TYR A 148 0.62 12.07 15.98
C TYR A 148 -0.64 11.72 16.79
N SER A 149 -0.49 10.85 17.80
CA SER A 149 -1.60 10.37 18.65
C SER A 149 -2.36 11.47 19.38
N TYR A 150 -1.79 12.67 19.51
CA TYR A 150 -2.45 13.84 20.07
C TYR A 150 -3.47 14.51 19.12
N LEU A 151 -3.56 14.07 17.85
CA LEU A 151 -4.50 14.60 16.86
C LEU A 151 -5.84 13.86 16.81
N TYR A 152 -5.97 12.74 17.50
CA TYR A 152 -7.16 11.89 17.48
C TYR A 152 -7.40 11.20 18.83
N ASP A 153 -8.64 10.82 19.10
CA ASP A 153 -9.07 10.17 20.35
C ASP A 153 -9.71 8.79 20.11
N ASN A 154 -9.95 8.02 21.18
CA ASN A 154 -10.80 6.83 21.09
C ASN A 154 -12.26 7.25 20.81
N PHE A 155 -12.91 6.58 19.86
CA PHE A 155 -14.28 6.88 19.51
C PHE A 155 -15.26 6.31 20.53
N ASN A 156 -16.23 7.11 20.96
CA ASN A 156 -17.25 6.69 21.92
C ASN A 156 -18.61 6.48 21.22
N TYR A 157 -18.88 5.25 20.78
CA TYR A 157 -20.14 4.88 20.12
C TYR A 157 -21.38 5.08 20.99
N ALA A 158 -21.25 5.11 22.32
CA ALA A 158 -22.39 5.37 23.20
C ALA A 158 -22.85 6.83 23.14
N ASN A 159 -22.00 7.75 22.66
CA ASN A 159 -22.34 9.15 22.48
C ASN A 159 -22.98 9.37 21.09
N THR A 160 -24.30 9.20 21.00
CA THR A 160 -25.04 9.33 19.74
C THR A 160 -24.93 10.72 19.08
N THR A 161 -24.66 11.76 19.87
CA THR A 161 -24.41 13.12 19.34
C THR A 161 -23.07 13.18 18.63
N LEU A 162 -22.02 12.59 19.22
CA LEU A 162 -20.71 12.46 18.58
C LEU A 162 -20.83 11.63 17.30
N VAL A 163 -21.50 10.48 17.36
CA VAL A 163 -21.71 9.60 16.21
C VAL A 163 -22.42 10.30 15.05
N SER A 164 -23.36 11.21 15.33
CA SER A 164 -24.04 11.99 14.30
C SER A 164 -23.25 13.20 13.78
N SER A 165 -22.20 13.61 14.50
CA SER A 165 -21.38 14.80 14.19
C SER A 165 -20.17 14.52 13.29
N VAL A 166 -19.76 13.26 13.16
CA VAL A 166 -18.66 12.85 12.30
C VAL A 166 -19.12 12.72 10.85
N ASP A 167 -18.22 13.01 9.92
CA ASP A 167 -18.52 12.99 8.49
C ASP A 167 -18.71 11.55 8.00
N VAL A 168 -17.81 10.65 8.43
CA VAL A 168 -17.78 9.23 8.06
C VAL A 168 -17.18 8.39 9.18
N ILE A 169 -17.72 7.18 9.34
CA ILE A 169 -17.15 6.11 10.16
C ILE A 169 -16.72 4.96 9.24
N PHE A 170 -15.41 4.80 9.06
CA PHE A 170 -14.83 3.70 8.28
C PHE A 170 -14.71 2.44 9.13
N THR A 171 -15.35 1.35 8.71
CA THR A 171 -15.44 0.09 9.48
C THR A 171 -15.59 -1.12 8.56
N ASN A 172 -15.36 -2.33 9.04
CA ASN A 172 -15.81 -3.57 8.36
C ASN A 172 -17.13 -4.12 8.95
N GLN A 173 -17.57 -3.59 10.09
CA GLN A 173 -18.75 -4.01 10.83
C GLN A 173 -19.60 -2.78 11.17
N PRO A 174 -20.51 -2.37 10.27
CA PRO A 174 -21.36 -1.20 10.52
C PRO A 174 -22.33 -1.47 11.67
N SER A 175 -22.49 -0.48 12.55
CA SER A 175 -23.50 -0.52 13.61
C SER A 175 -24.87 -0.11 13.07
N SER A 176 -25.94 -0.56 13.72
CA SER A 176 -27.31 -0.10 13.46
C SER A 176 -27.64 1.23 14.15
N THR A 177 -26.78 1.69 15.06
CA THR A 177 -26.87 3.03 15.65
C THR A 177 -26.57 4.06 14.57
N GLY A 178 -27.32 5.16 14.49
CA GLY A 178 -27.18 6.19 13.44
C GLY A 178 -25.74 6.63 13.15
N GLY A 179 -25.53 7.38 12.06
CA GLY A 179 -24.19 7.77 11.58
C GLY A 179 -23.97 7.33 10.14
N LYS A 180 -22.88 7.81 9.52
CA LYS A 180 -22.55 7.55 8.13
C LYS A 180 -21.42 6.52 8.04
N TYR A 181 -21.79 5.24 8.12
CA TYR A 181 -20.82 4.14 8.00
C TYR A 181 -20.44 3.93 6.55
N VAL A 182 -19.14 3.69 6.33
CA VAL A 182 -18.59 3.31 5.04
C VAL A 182 -17.77 2.05 5.25
N THR A 183 -18.13 0.99 4.53
CA THR A 183 -17.40 -0.27 4.64
C THR A 183 -16.27 -0.40 3.62
N ILE A 184 -15.21 -1.07 4.06
CA ILE A 184 -14.21 -1.69 3.18
C ILE A 184 -14.48 -3.19 3.18
N SER A 185 -14.40 -3.83 2.01
CA SER A 185 -14.90 -5.20 1.86
C SER A 185 -14.02 -6.04 0.95
N TYR A 186 -12.71 -5.89 1.09
CA TYR A 186 -11.82 -6.97 0.69
C TYR A 186 -11.70 -7.99 1.82
N ASP A 187 -11.45 -9.23 1.42
CA ASP A 187 -11.36 -10.41 2.26
C ASP A 187 -10.23 -11.31 1.72
N ASP A 188 -10.06 -12.50 2.28
CA ASP A 188 -9.05 -13.45 1.80
C ASP A 188 -9.44 -14.13 0.47
N ASP A 189 -10.64 -13.89 -0.04
CA ASP A 189 -11.01 -14.24 -1.43
C ASP A 189 -10.68 -13.12 -2.43
N THR A 190 -10.12 -12.01 -1.95
CA THR A 190 -9.73 -10.87 -2.79
C THR A 190 -8.24 -10.96 -3.15
N PRO A 191 -7.86 -10.93 -4.44
CA PRO A 191 -6.46 -10.88 -4.88
C PRO A 191 -5.68 -9.73 -4.28
N ALA A 192 -4.38 -9.92 -4.12
CA ALA A 192 -3.52 -8.96 -3.42
C ALA A 192 -3.53 -7.57 -4.07
N LEU A 193 -3.39 -7.48 -5.40
CA LEU A 193 -3.50 -6.20 -6.11
C LEU A 193 -4.90 -5.59 -6.04
N GLN A 194 -5.96 -6.41 -6.01
CA GLN A 194 -7.32 -5.89 -5.84
C GLN A 194 -7.54 -5.31 -4.44
N LYS A 195 -6.91 -5.87 -3.38
CA LYS A 195 -6.91 -5.28 -2.03
C LYS A 195 -6.33 -3.86 -2.07
N ALA A 196 -5.17 -3.65 -2.72
CA ALA A 196 -4.55 -2.33 -2.83
C ALA A 196 -5.36 -1.33 -3.66
N GLU A 197 -6.13 -1.81 -4.66
CA GLU A 197 -6.95 -0.95 -5.50
C GLU A 197 -8.08 -0.24 -4.72
N TRP A 198 -8.44 -0.72 -3.53
CA TRP A 198 -9.38 -0.03 -2.63
C TRP A 198 -8.89 1.36 -2.20
N ILE A 199 -7.62 1.71 -2.41
CA ILE A 199 -7.18 3.11 -2.28
C ILE A 199 -8.00 4.06 -3.17
N LYS A 200 -8.40 3.61 -4.37
CA LYS A 200 -9.24 4.39 -5.28
C LYS A 200 -10.62 4.64 -4.66
N TYR A 201 -11.24 3.60 -4.08
CA TYR A 201 -12.51 3.71 -3.35
C TYR A 201 -12.43 4.72 -2.20
N ILE A 202 -11.40 4.59 -1.36
CA ILE A 202 -11.22 5.45 -0.18
C ILE A 202 -10.94 6.90 -0.58
N SER A 203 -10.18 7.11 -1.66
CA SER A 203 -9.80 8.45 -2.13
C SER A 203 -10.96 9.35 -2.52
N LEU A 204 -12.10 8.77 -2.90
CA LEU A 204 -13.29 9.52 -3.32
C LEU A 204 -13.88 10.33 -2.16
N PHE A 205 -13.77 9.82 -0.93
CA PHE A 205 -14.22 10.54 0.27
C PHE A 205 -13.38 11.77 0.58
N PHE A 206 -12.15 11.83 0.07
CA PHE A 206 -11.19 12.91 0.30
C PHE A 206 -10.92 13.77 -0.95
N ASN A 207 -11.62 13.50 -2.06
CA ASN A 207 -11.37 14.13 -3.35
C ASN A 207 -9.89 14.00 -3.80
N LYS A 208 -9.33 12.80 -3.67
CA LYS A 208 -7.90 12.49 -3.92
C LYS A 208 -7.66 11.44 -5.00
N SER A 209 -8.55 11.35 -6.00
CA SER A 209 -8.46 10.37 -7.10
C SER A 209 -7.09 10.35 -7.79
N ALA A 210 -6.50 11.52 -8.05
CA ALA A 210 -5.19 11.62 -8.71
C ALA A 210 -4.05 10.99 -7.89
N ILE A 211 -4.06 11.20 -6.56
CA ILE A 211 -3.06 10.62 -5.65
C ILE A 211 -3.24 9.11 -5.58
N ALA A 212 -4.49 8.64 -5.51
CA ALA A 212 -4.80 7.22 -5.43
C ALA A 212 -4.39 6.45 -6.69
N ASN A 213 -4.66 7.02 -7.87
CA ASN A 213 -4.24 6.45 -9.15
C ASN A 213 -2.73 6.32 -9.23
N ASP A 214 -1.98 7.42 -8.95
CA ASP A 214 -0.51 7.40 -8.97
C ASP A 214 0.09 6.40 -7.97
N ALA A 215 -0.46 6.34 -6.76
CA ALA A 215 -0.02 5.37 -5.75
C ALA A 215 -0.28 3.92 -6.20
N PHE A 216 -1.50 3.62 -6.65
CA PHE A 216 -1.86 2.28 -7.11
C PHE A 216 -1.03 1.84 -8.32
N ASP A 217 -0.82 2.74 -9.30
CA ASP A 217 -0.02 2.45 -10.49
C ASP A 217 1.43 2.10 -10.13
N LYS A 218 2.02 2.79 -9.15
CA LYS A 218 3.37 2.48 -8.64
C LYS A 218 3.42 1.14 -7.93
N ILE A 219 2.48 0.89 -7.01
CA ILE A 219 2.36 -0.40 -6.30
C ILE A 219 2.23 -1.55 -7.31
N ARG A 220 1.30 -1.41 -8.26
CA ARG A 220 1.07 -2.41 -9.30
C ARG A 220 2.28 -2.60 -10.21
N SER A 221 2.92 -1.52 -10.64
CA SER A 221 4.13 -1.60 -11.49
C SER A 221 5.26 -2.34 -10.78
N ASN A 222 5.48 -2.08 -9.50
CA ASN A 222 6.48 -2.79 -8.71
C ASN A 222 6.13 -4.26 -8.53
N TYR A 223 4.87 -4.57 -8.19
CA TYR A 223 4.39 -5.95 -8.09
C TYR A 223 4.61 -6.74 -9.39
N LEU A 224 4.14 -6.20 -10.52
CA LEU A 224 4.23 -6.87 -11.82
C LEU A 224 5.68 -7.02 -12.30
N CYS A 225 6.55 -6.03 -12.03
CA CYS A 225 7.95 -6.17 -12.36
C CYS A 225 8.63 -7.31 -11.57
N HIS A 226 8.31 -7.48 -10.28
CA HIS A 226 8.82 -8.62 -9.51
C HIS A 226 8.27 -9.94 -10.02
N LEU A 227 6.97 -10.01 -10.34
CA LEU A 227 6.34 -11.17 -10.96
C LEU A 227 7.04 -11.56 -12.28
N ASP A 228 7.24 -10.59 -13.17
CA ASP A 228 7.91 -10.79 -14.46
C ASP A 228 9.35 -11.31 -14.28
N ASN A 229 10.06 -10.78 -13.29
CA ASN A 229 11.42 -11.21 -12.99
C ASN A 229 11.50 -12.70 -12.59
N LEU A 230 10.42 -13.28 -12.06
CA LEU A 230 10.34 -14.67 -11.64
C LEU A 230 9.74 -15.61 -12.70
N SER A 231 9.34 -15.08 -13.87
CA SER A 231 8.63 -15.83 -14.91
C SER A 231 9.41 -17.06 -15.43
N GLU A 232 10.74 -17.00 -15.35
CA GLU A 232 11.66 -18.05 -15.81
C GLU A 232 12.15 -18.97 -14.67
N VAL A 233 11.60 -18.85 -13.45
CA VAL A 233 11.93 -19.78 -12.35
C VAL A 233 11.41 -21.19 -12.69
N PRO A 234 12.29 -22.20 -12.84
CA PRO A 234 11.87 -23.53 -13.23
C PRO A 234 10.97 -24.19 -12.19
N ASN A 235 9.90 -24.86 -12.62
CA ASN A 235 8.92 -25.48 -11.74
C ASN A 235 9.55 -26.46 -10.74
N GLU A 236 10.58 -27.19 -11.16
CA GLU A 236 11.33 -28.13 -10.34
C GLU A 236 12.12 -27.47 -9.20
N THR A 237 12.35 -26.15 -9.25
CA THR A 237 13.03 -25.37 -8.20
C THR A 237 12.09 -24.61 -7.28
N LYS A 238 10.80 -24.50 -7.65
CA LYS A 238 9.79 -23.76 -6.88
C LYS A 238 9.54 -24.41 -5.52
N LYS A 239 9.36 -23.58 -4.50
CA LYS A 239 9.17 -24.04 -3.12
C LYS A 239 7.69 -24.31 -2.83
N THR A 240 7.38 -25.33 -2.02
CA THR A 240 6.03 -25.52 -1.48
C THR A 240 5.86 -24.72 -0.19
N ILE A 241 4.86 -23.84 -0.13
CA ILE A 241 4.53 -23.00 1.02
C ILE A 241 3.18 -23.43 1.59
N ALA A 242 3.13 -23.71 2.89
CA ALA A 242 1.88 -23.88 3.63
C ALA A 242 1.59 -22.64 4.46
N TRP A 243 0.39 -22.10 4.32
CA TRP A 243 -0.14 -21.06 5.20
C TRP A 243 -1.07 -21.73 6.18
N VAL A 244 -0.86 -21.55 7.48
CA VAL A 244 -1.59 -22.28 8.53
C VAL A 244 -2.10 -21.33 9.58
N SER A 245 -3.23 -21.67 10.20
CA SER A 245 -3.81 -20.91 11.31
C SER A 245 -4.33 -21.86 12.39
N LEU A 246 -4.13 -21.48 13.66
CA LEU A 246 -4.81 -22.04 14.81
C LEU A 246 -6.06 -21.19 15.09
N GLU A 247 -7.22 -21.83 14.99
CA GLU A 247 -8.51 -21.19 15.20
C GLU A 247 -8.87 -21.08 16.68
N SER A 248 -9.80 -20.17 16.99
CA SER A 248 -10.24 -19.92 18.37
C SER A 248 -10.89 -21.12 19.07
N ASP A 249 -11.38 -22.09 18.31
CA ASP A 249 -11.95 -23.34 18.82
C ASP A 249 -10.90 -24.47 19.02
N GLY A 250 -9.63 -24.19 18.70
CA GLY A 250 -8.51 -25.11 18.82
C GLY A 250 -8.30 -26.03 17.62
N THR A 251 -9.08 -25.86 16.55
CA THR A 251 -8.85 -26.54 15.26
C THR A 251 -7.82 -25.78 14.42
N PHE A 252 -7.36 -26.40 13.33
CA PHE A 252 -6.41 -25.79 12.42
C PHE A 252 -6.96 -25.64 11.01
N THR A 253 -6.51 -24.57 10.36
CA THR A 253 -6.78 -24.27 8.97
C THR A 253 -5.48 -24.27 8.17
N ILE A 254 -5.52 -24.78 6.94
CA ILE A 254 -4.53 -24.55 5.88
C ILE A 254 -5.17 -23.56 4.91
N GLU A 255 -4.63 -22.35 4.86
CA GLU A 255 -5.27 -21.26 4.12
C GLU A 255 -5.25 -21.51 2.62
N SER A 256 -6.44 -21.43 2.02
CA SER A 256 -6.66 -21.77 0.60
C SER A 256 -7.58 -20.78 -0.14
N SER A 257 -8.12 -19.78 0.56
CA SER A 257 -8.86 -18.65 -0.01
C SER A 257 -8.00 -17.88 -1.00
N PHE A 258 -8.62 -17.24 -2.00
CA PHE A 258 -7.95 -16.83 -3.25
C PHE A 258 -6.70 -15.94 -3.11
N PHE A 259 -6.59 -15.15 -2.05
CA PHE A 259 -5.41 -14.35 -1.71
C PHE A 259 -4.14 -15.22 -1.60
N TYR A 260 -4.20 -16.34 -0.87
CA TYR A 260 -3.05 -17.20 -0.57
C TYR A 260 -2.44 -17.87 -1.82
N PRO A 261 -3.20 -18.57 -2.69
CA PRO A 261 -2.66 -19.07 -3.94
C PRO A 261 -2.23 -17.94 -4.88
N ASN A 262 -2.92 -16.79 -4.90
CA ASN A 262 -2.53 -15.65 -5.73
C ASN A 262 -1.11 -15.17 -5.38
N VAL A 263 -0.83 -14.79 -4.13
CA VAL A 263 0.50 -14.28 -3.77
C VAL A 263 1.58 -15.35 -3.79
N THR A 264 1.23 -16.60 -3.46
CA THR A 264 2.19 -17.71 -3.42
C THR A 264 2.67 -18.08 -4.82
N GLN A 265 1.74 -18.14 -5.79
CA GLN A 265 2.09 -18.43 -7.19
C GLN A 265 2.86 -17.27 -7.82
N ASP A 266 2.46 -16.03 -7.54
CA ASP A 266 3.12 -14.83 -8.05
C ASP A 266 4.56 -14.72 -7.50
N ALA A 267 4.84 -15.28 -6.31
CA ALA A 267 6.18 -15.41 -5.74
C ALA A 267 6.98 -16.62 -6.25
N ALA A 268 6.55 -17.24 -7.36
CA ALA A 268 7.14 -18.45 -7.93
C ALA A 268 7.26 -19.62 -6.93
N ALA A 269 6.19 -19.86 -6.17
CA ALA A 269 6.04 -20.99 -5.25
C ALA A 269 4.76 -21.79 -5.54
N PHE A 270 4.67 -22.98 -4.96
CA PHE A 270 3.44 -23.78 -4.93
C PHE A 270 2.75 -23.63 -3.58
N LEU A 271 1.44 -23.37 -3.60
CA LEU A 271 0.62 -23.46 -2.40
C LEU A 271 0.43 -24.93 -2.02
N LEU A 272 0.66 -25.26 -0.75
CA LEU A 272 0.23 -26.52 -0.17
C LEU A 272 -1.30 -26.48 0.01
N ASN A 273 -2.03 -27.26 -0.79
CA ASN A 273 -3.49 -27.26 -0.80
C ASN A 273 -4.05 -28.70 -0.81
N PRO A 274 -4.16 -29.35 0.37
CA PRO A 274 -4.74 -30.68 0.50
C PRO A 274 -6.25 -30.66 0.26
N GLN A 275 -6.88 -31.84 0.23
CA GLN A 275 -8.33 -31.97 0.00
C GLN A 275 -9.17 -31.42 1.15
N ILE A 276 -8.67 -31.50 2.38
CA ILE A 276 -9.33 -30.98 3.58
C ILE A 276 -8.39 -29.93 4.16
N THR A 277 -8.90 -28.71 4.30
CA THR A 277 -8.13 -27.54 4.68
C THR A 277 -8.63 -26.88 5.95
N THR A 278 -9.80 -27.23 6.48
CA THR A 278 -10.40 -26.62 7.68
C THR A 278 -10.72 -27.69 8.72
N ASP A 279 -11.02 -27.26 9.95
CA ASP A 279 -11.43 -28.10 11.08
C ASP A 279 -10.44 -29.25 11.37
N LEU A 280 -9.15 -29.03 11.09
CA LEU A 280 -8.13 -30.06 11.19
C LEU A 280 -7.74 -30.27 12.66
N ALA A 281 -7.56 -31.53 13.06
CA ALA A 281 -6.84 -31.83 14.28
C ALA A 281 -5.33 -31.60 14.07
N ALA A 282 -4.58 -31.36 15.16
CA ALA A 282 -3.14 -31.16 15.10
C ALA A 282 -2.41 -32.30 14.35
N SER A 283 -2.81 -33.57 14.56
CA SER A 283 -2.21 -34.72 13.86
C SER A 283 -2.46 -34.72 12.36
N ASP A 284 -3.65 -34.27 11.92
CA ASP A 284 -3.99 -34.20 10.50
C ASP A 284 -3.20 -33.09 9.84
N LEU A 285 -3.15 -31.91 10.48
CA LEU A 285 -2.31 -30.80 10.03
C LEU A 285 -0.85 -31.23 9.88
N GLN A 286 -0.27 -31.89 10.89
CA GLN A 286 1.11 -32.37 10.87
C GLN A 286 1.38 -33.30 9.69
N GLN A 287 0.44 -34.18 9.36
CA GLN A 287 0.55 -35.07 8.20
C GLN A 287 0.54 -34.27 6.90
N TYR A 288 -0.36 -33.28 6.76
CA TYR A 288 -0.47 -32.49 5.55
C TYR A 288 0.74 -31.59 5.30
N ILE A 289 1.30 -30.95 6.33
CA ILE A 289 2.42 -30.00 6.19
C ILE A 289 3.80 -30.66 6.30
N ALA A 290 3.89 -31.98 6.48
CA ALA A 290 5.16 -32.69 6.69
C ALA A 290 6.21 -32.42 5.62
N ASP A 291 5.76 -32.28 4.36
CA ASP A 291 6.60 -32.05 3.18
C ASP A 291 6.64 -30.58 2.74
N ALA A 292 6.09 -29.65 3.54
CA ALA A 292 6.18 -28.22 3.27
C ALA A 292 7.65 -27.76 3.33
N TYR A 293 8.06 -26.95 2.35
CA TYR A 293 9.39 -26.32 2.36
C TYR A 293 9.42 -25.17 3.36
N ILE A 294 8.40 -24.31 3.31
CA ILE A 294 8.16 -23.19 4.23
C ILE A 294 6.76 -23.34 4.84
N VAL A 295 6.65 -23.00 6.12
CA VAL A 295 5.36 -22.84 6.81
C VAL A 295 5.24 -21.40 7.28
N ILE A 296 4.11 -20.77 6.99
CA ILE A 296 3.76 -19.42 7.45
C ILE A 296 2.55 -19.54 8.36
N ASP A 297 2.73 -19.16 9.62
CA ASP A 297 1.71 -19.15 10.66
C ASP A 297 0.97 -17.79 10.67
N MET A 298 -0.34 -17.86 10.45
CA MET A 298 -1.30 -16.77 10.42
C MET A 298 -2.11 -16.66 11.71
N SER A 299 -1.84 -17.53 12.69
CA SER A 299 -2.59 -17.57 13.95
C SER A 299 -2.58 -16.23 14.67
N ASN A 300 -3.75 -15.77 15.11
CA ASN A 300 -3.90 -14.58 15.94
C ASN A 300 -3.64 -14.93 17.42
N LEU A 301 -2.36 -14.92 17.81
CA LEU A 301 -1.92 -15.31 19.15
C LEU A 301 -1.46 -14.09 19.95
N ILE A 302 -1.73 -14.09 21.25
CA ILE A 302 -1.16 -13.10 22.16
C ILE A 302 0.37 -13.24 22.23
N PRO A 303 1.12 -12.17 22.57
CA PRO A 303 2.59 -12.19 22.54
C PRO A 303 3.23 -13.32 23.35
N LYS A 304 2.65 -13.67 24.51
CA LYS A 304 3.16 -14.76 25.36
C LYS A 304 3.14 -16.12 24.65
N ASP A 305 2.15 -16.36 23.81
CA ASP A 305 1.92 -17.63 23.12
C ASP A 305 2.53 -17.61 21.71
N SER A 306 3.29 -16.55 21.39
CA SER A 306 3.83 -16.29 20.07
C SER A 306 5.28 -16.77 19.85
N ASN A 307 5.81 -17.60 20.77
CA ASN A 307 7.17 -18.15 20.68
C ASN A 307 7.19 -19.58 20.11
N LEU A 308 8.38 -20.04 19.71
CA LEU A 308 8.57 -21.36 19.10
C LEU A 308 8.13 -22.53 19.99
N ASP A 309 8.34 -22.45 21.30
CA ASP A 309 7.99 -23.54 22.21
C ASP A 309 6.46 -23.64 22.38
N ALA A 310 5.78 -22.50 22.47
CA ALA A 310 4.32 -22.44 22.45
C ALA A 310 3.78 -23.00 21.12
N TRP A 311 4.33 -22.57 19.98
CA TRP A 311 3.95 -23.09 18.67
C TRP A 311 4.12 -24.61 18.59
N LYS A 312 5.29 -25.15 18.99
CA LYS A 312 5.51 -26.61 19.02
C LYS A 312 4.52 -27.32 19.94
N ASN A 313 4.08 -26.70 21.02
CA ASN A 313 3.09 -27.29 21.90
C ASN A 313 1.70 -27.35 21.23
N TYR A 314 1.23 -26.25 20.64
CA TYR A 314 -0.07 -26.20 19.96
C TYR A 314 -0.10 -27.10 18.72
N PHE A 315 0.93 -27.01 17.88
CA PHE A 315 1.04 -27.76 16.63
C PHE A 315 1.56 -29.20 16.83
N GLY A 316 1.67 -29.66 18.08
CA GLY A 316 1.96 -31.07 18.43
C GLY A 316 3.40 -31.56 18.19
N TYR A 317 4.38 -30.65 18.04
CA TYR A 317 5.79 -30.96 17.80
C TYR A 317 6.66 -31.02 19.06
N ASN A 318 6.10 -30.83 20.26
CA ASN A 318 6.83 -30.81 21.54
C ASN A 318 7.51 -32.15 21.90
N GLN A 319 6.99 -33.29 21.43
CA GLN A 319 7.52 -34.64 21.70
C GLN A 319 8.06 -35.34 20.43
N THR A 320 8.16 -34.61 19.32
CA THR A 320 8.51 -35.19 18.02
C THR A 320 10.02 -35.25 17.82
N SER A 321 10.59 -36.45 17.74
CA SER A 321 12.02 -36.66 17.51
C SER A 321 12.43 -36.47 16.04
N ASN A 322 11.54 -36.81 15.10
CA ASN A 322 11.75 -36.60 13.67
C ASN A 322 11.06 -35.32 13.20
N LEU A 323 11.75 -34.19 13.33
CA LEU A 323 11.21 -32.90 12.90
C LEU A 323 11.14 -32.82 11.36
N PRO A 324 10.06 -32.24 10.80
CA PRO A 324 9.95 -31.94 9.38
C PRO A 324 11.02 -30.92 8.96
N ARG A 325 11.25 -30.82 7.65
CA ARG A 325 12.30 -29.97 7.09
C ARG A 325 12.19 -28.52 7.57
N PHE A 326 11.00 -27.93 7.46
CA PHE A 326 10.80 -26.52 7.81
C PHE A 326 11.18 -26.19 9.26
N LEU A 327 11.06 -27.13 10.21
CA LEU A 327 11.55 -26.92 11.57
C LEU A 327 13.06 -27.14 11.71
N LYS A 328 13.62 -28.14 11.04
CA LYS A 328 15.07 -28.42 11.10
C LYS A 328 15.91 -27.31 10.48
N GLU A 329 15.42 -26.76 9.36
CA GLU A 329 16.09 -25.71 8.60
C GLU A 329 15.62 -24.29 8.96
N LYS A 330 14.76 -24.16 9.99
CA LYS A 330 14.26 -22.87 10.49
C LYS A 330 13.57 -22.05 9.40
N LEU A 331 12.66 -22.69 8.66
CA LEU A 331 11.82 -22.13 7.60
C LEU A 331 10.35 -22.02 8.06
N LEU A 332 10.15 -21.68 9.32
CA LEU A 332 8.85 -21.43 9.93
C LEU A 332 8.76 -19.94 10.25
N PHE A 333 7.74 -19.29 9.68
CA PHE A 333 7.55 -17.85 9.73
C PHE A 333 6.19 -17.50 10.31
N ARG A 334 6.03 -16.26 10.76
CA ARG A 334 4.74 -15.65 11.12
C ARG A 334 4.69 -14.19 10.65
N THR A 335 3.52 -13.60 10.52
CA THR A 335 3.35 -12.20 10.06
C THR A 335 3.68 -11.12 11.10
N HIS A 336 4.11 -11.51 12.30
CA HIS A 336 4.26 -10.63 13.47
C HIS A 336 5.64 -9.97 13.59
N LYS A 337 6.37 -9.80 12.49
CA LYS A 337 7.69 -9.14 12.57
C LYS A 337 7.60 -7.69 13.02
N LEU A 338 6.56 -6.96 12.64
CA LEU A 338 6.32 -5.58 13.06
C LEU A 338 5.18 -5.57 14.07
N LEU A 339 5.48 -5.14 15.29
CA LEU A 339 4.53 -5.03 16.40
C LEU A 339 4.54 -3.60 16.95
N ASN A 340 3.43 -3.14 17.51
CA ASN A 340 3.49 -1.98 18.40
C ASN A 340 3.92 -2.37 19.83
N SER A 341 4.05 -1.40 20.72
CA SER A 341 4.44 -1.65 22.13
C SER A 341 3.45 -2.48 22.94
N TYR A 342 2.24 -2.70 22.43
CA TYR A 342 1.20 -3.53 23.04
C TYR A 342 1.13 -4.94 22.44
N GLY A 343 1.96 -5.24 21.43
CA GLY A 343 2.04 -6.55 20.79
C GLY A 343 1.02 -6.78 19.67
N TYR A 344 0.37 -5.72 19.15
CA TYR A 344 -0.47 -5.83 17.96
C TYR A 344 0.38 -5.83 16.70
N ASP A 345 0.06 -6.71 15.75
CA ASP A 345 0.74 -6.82 14.47
C ASP A 345 0.30 -5.75 13.47
N ASP A 346 1.26 -5.36 12.62
CA ASP A 346 1.09 -4.40 11.53
C ASP A 346 0.46 -5.03 10.27
N TRP A 347 0.51 -6.36 10.13
CA TRP A 347 0.01 -7.06 8.94
C TRP A 347 -1.45 -6.72 8.64
N SER A 348 -2.29 -6.72 9.67
CA SER A 348 -3.71 -6.37 9.57
C SER A 348 -4.00 -4.89 9.27
N GLU A 349 -3.01 -4.00 9.41
CA GLU A 349 -3.13 -2.56 9.21
C GLU A 349 -2.60 -2.11 7.83
N THR A 350 -1.49 -2.70 7.36
CA THR A 350 -0.75 -2.17 6.20
C THR A 350 -0.69 -3.09 5.00
N SER A 351 -0.70 -4.42 5.20
CA SER A 351 -0.38 -5.39 4.14
C SER A 351 -1.29 -5.28 2.91
N ALA A 352 -2.58 -5.04 3.12
CA ALA A 352 -3.57 -4.89 2.05
C ALA A 352 -3.31 -3.70 1.11
N SER A 353 -2.68 -2.64 1.61
CA SER A 353 -2.31 -1.47 0.80
C SER A 353 -0.97 -1.66 0.06
N ARG A 354 -0.15 -2.64 0.47
CA ARG A 354 1.22 -2.88 -0.03
C ARG A 354 1.48 -4.35 -0.41
N PRO A 355 0.70 -4.93 -1.33
CA PRO A 355 0.90 -6.29 -1.84
C PRO A 355 2.23 -6.46 -2.58
N ASP A 356 2.83 -5.37 -3.08
CA ASP A 356 4.17 -5.32 -3.66
C ASP A 356 5.26 -5.72 -2.64
N LEU A 357 5.05 -5.40 -1.37
CA LEU A 357 5.94 -5.82 -0.28
C LEU A 357 5.65 -7.25 0.18
N ILE A 358 4.39 -7.70 0.15
CA ILE A 358 4.05 -9.10 0.48
C ILE A 358 4.76 -10.04 -0.49
N LEU A 359 4.69 -9.70 -1.79
CA LEU A 359 5.36 -10.46 -2.84
C LEU A 359 6.88 -10.49 -2.61
N GLN A 360 7.52 -9.34 -2.37
CA GLN A 360 8.96 -9.28 -2.11
C GLN A 360 9.37 -10.03 -0.83
N ASP A 361 8.59 -9.94 0.24
CA ASP A 361 8.79 -10.72 1.46
C ASP A 361 8.77 -12.23 1.17
N LEU A 362 7.78 -12.72 0.41
CA LEU A 362 7.69 -14.13 0.00
C LEU A 362 8.87 -14.54 -0.87
N ILE A 363 9.31 -13.68 -1.79
CA ILE A 363 10.50 -13.93 -2.62
C ILE A 363 11.74 -14.01 -1.73
N ALA A 364 11.91 -13.10 -0.77
CA ALA A 364 13.10 -13.03 0.06
C ALA A 364 13.26 -14.25 0.98
N ILE A 365 12.17 -14.78 1.55
CA ILE A 365 12.24 -15.98 2.40
C ILE A 365 12.51 -17.26 1.60
N GLN A 366 12.19 -17.28 0.30
CA GLN A 366 12.45 -18.40 -0.60
C GLN A 366 13.83 -18.31 -1.26
N TYR A 367 14.18 -17.11 -1.72
CA TYR A 367 15.29 -16.81 -2.61
C TYR A 367 16.10 -15.60 -2.09
N PRO A 368 16.86 -15.75 -0.98
CA PRO A 368 17.56 -14.61 -0.35
C PRO A 368 18.57 -13.87 -1.24
N LEU A 369 18.98 -14.47 -2.37
CA LEU A 369 19.91 -13.88 -3.34
C LEU A 369 19.22 -12.97 -4.36
N TYR A 370 17.89 -13.02 -4.50
CA TYR A 370 17.13 -12.20 -5.45
C TYR A 370 17.33 -10.71 -5.15
N GLN A 371 17.11 -10.31 -3.89
CA GLN A 371 17.40 -8.98 -3.38
C GLN A 371 18.21 -9.12 -2.09
N LYS A 372 19.53 -9.27 -2.22
CA LYS A 372 20.44 -9.62 -1.11
C LYS A 372 20.34 -8.74 0.15
N ASN A 373 19.98 -7.46 -0.02
CA ASN A 373 19.89 -6.50 1.09
C ASN A 373 18.43 -6.15 1.44
N TYR A 374 17.46 -6.91 0.93
CA TYR A 374 16.06 -6.69 1.24
C TYR A 374 15.77 -7.02 2.70
N ILE A 375 15.05 -6.12 3.36
CA ILE A 375 14.60 -6.29 4.73
C ILE A 375 13.16 -6.74 4.68
N VAL A 376 12.93 -8.00 5.05
CA VAL A 376 11.58 -8.58 5.17
C VAL A 376 10.74 -7.74 6.14
N ASN A 377 9.53 -7.39 5.73
CA ASN A 377 8.62 -6.55 6.48
C ASN A 377 7.88 -7.34 7.55
N TRP A 378 7.09 -8.35 7.16
CA TRP A 378 6.14 -9.01 8.07
C TRP A 378 6.55 -10.42 8.47
N PHE A 379 7.25 -11.19 7.63
CA PHE A 379 7.59 -12.57 7.96
C PHE A 379 8.76 -12.66 8.96
N ASN A 380 8.42 -12.91 10.23
CA ASN A 380 9.39 -13.18 11.29
C ASN A 380 9.80 -14.65 11.29
N ASN A 381 11.10 -14.95 11.18
CA ASN A 381 11.65 -16.30 11.32
C ASN A 381 11.82 -16.67 12.81
N PHE A 382 10.71 -16.92 13.48
CA PHE A 382 10.71 -17.23 14.92
C PHE A 382 11.25 -18.64 15.24
N ALA A 383 11.59 -19.46 14.23
CA ALA A 383 12.26 -20.75 14.43
C ALA A 383 13.79 -20.66 14.59
N GLU A 384 14.41 -19.54 14.20
CA GLU A 384 15.85 -19.32 14.38
C GLU A 384 16.15 -18.59 15.68
N THR A 385 15.79 -17.30 15.70
CA THR A 385 15.90 -16.35 16.81
C THR A 385 14.86 -15.23 16.66
N GLY A 386 14.05 -15.26 15.59
CA GLY A 386 13.38 -14.10 15.00
C GLY A 386 12.90 -13.07 16.01
N ASP A 387 13.65 -11.98 16.10
CA ASP A 387 13.30 -10.88 16.98
C ASP A 387 12.14 -10.11 16.34
N ASP A 388 11.03 -10.02 17.05
CA ASP A 388 9.98 -9.08 16.70
C ASP A 388 10.55 -7.66 16.81
N VAL A 389 10.18 -6.80 15.87
CA VAL A 389 10.55 -5.39 15.87
C VAL A 389 9.38 -4.59 16.40
N VAL A 390 9.59 -3.95 17.56
CA VAL A 390 8.62 -2.99 18.09
C VAL A 390 8.76 -1.68 17.32
N VAL A 391 7.77 -1.38 16.47
CA VAL A 391 7.66 -0.11 15.76
C VAL A 391 7.00 0.95 16.64
N SER A 392 7.57 2.15 16.63
CA SER A 392 7.18 3.25 17.51
C SER A 392 7.09 4.58 16.76
N ALA A 393 6.68 5.65 17.45
CA ALA A 393 6.64 7.02 16.91
C ALA A 393 7.94 7.47 16.22
N ASP A 394 9.10 6.97 16.68
CA ASP A 394 10.41 7.33 16.12
C ASP A 394 10.62 6.77 14.71
N ASN A 395 9.90 5.70 14.35
CA ASN A 395 10.00 5.04 13.05
C ASN A 395 9.14 5.70 11.96
N CYS A 396 8.44 6.81 12.24
CA CYS A 396 7.54 7.45 11.25
C CYS A 396 8.24 7.92 9.96
N ASN A 397 9.53 8.25 10.02
CA ASN A 397 10.32 8.62 8.84
C ASN A 397 11.31 7.52 8.44
N ASP A 398 11.15 6.32 8.99
CA ASP A 398 12.06 5.21 8.76
C ASP A 398 11.72 4.53 7.43
N SER A 399 12.71 4.46 6.54
CA SER A 399 12.60 3.78 5.25
C SER A 399 13.09 2.31 5.32
N THR A 400 13.50 1.84 6.49
CA THR A 400 14.09 0.50 6.69
C THR A 400 13.07 -0.61 6.47
N PHE A 401 11.89 -0.43 7.03
CA PHE A 401 10.70 -1.20 6.67
C PHE A 401 10.03 -0.41 5.54
N GLY A 402 9.34 -1.08 4.60
CA GLY A 402 8.70 -0.50 3.42
C GLY A 402 7.54 0.49 3.71
N LEU A 403 7.63 1.19 4.84
CA LEU A 403 6.73 2.16 5.43
C LEU A 403 6.92 3.63 5.00
N PRO A 404 7.76 4.06 4.02
CA PRO A 404 7.64 5.44 3.57
C PRO A 404 6.36 5.61 2.75
N LYS A 405 5.42 6.39 3.30
CA LYS A 405 4.06 6.73 2.77
C LYS A 405 3.95 7.04 1.29
N THR A 406 5.05 7.45 0.66
CA THR A 406 5.09 7.98 -0.71
C THR A 406 6.24 7.40 -1.53
N ASP A 407 7.10 6.58 -0.93
CA ASP A 407 8.17 5.88 -1.64
C ASP A 407 7.79 4.40 -1.74
N PHE A 408 7.19 4.08 -2.88
CA PHE A 408 6.76 2.71 -3.20
C PHE A 408 7.93 1.84 -3.65
N GLY A 409 9.16 2.38 -3.69
CA GLY A 409 10.32 1.71 -4.25
C GLY A 409 10.29 1.65 -5.78
N THR A 410 11.30 1.00 -6.35
CA THR A 410 11.38 0.71 -7.78
C THR A 410 11.89 -0.70 -7.99
N CYS A 411 11.26 -1.44 -8.90
CA CYS A 411 11.78 -2.71 -9.39
C CYS A 411 12.58 -2.51 -10.70
N ALA A 412 13.71 -3.20 -10.83
CA ALA A 412 14.49 -3.25 -12.06
C ALA A 412 14.21 -4.58 -12.79
N PRO A 413 13.86 -4.57 -14.09
CA PRO A 413 13.69 -5.79 -14.86
C PRO A 413 14.97 -6.63 -14.89
N THR A 414 14.83 -7.92 -14.60
CA THR A 414 15.91 -8.93 -14.62
C THR A 414 15.32 -10.31 -14.81
N ASN A 415 16.08 -11.28 -15.33
CA ASN A 415 15.63 -12.65 -15.45
C ASN A 415 16.20 -13.47 -14.30
N PHE A 416 15.37 -13.80 -13.31
CA PHE A 416 15.78 -14.62 -12.17
C PHE A 416 15.36 -16.08 -12.36
N LEU A 417 16.33 -17.00 -12.19
CA LEU A 417 16.13 -18.44 -12.40
C LEU A 417 15.94 -19.23 -11.08
N GLY A 418 15.75 -18.54 -9.95
CA GLY A 418 15.65 -19.18 -8.63
C GLY A 418 16.99 -19.29 -7.90
N ASP A 419 17.05 -20.14 -6.87
CA ASP A 419 18.28 -20.57 -6.18
C ASP A 419 18.88 -21.86 -6.79
N GLY A 420 18.14 -22.46 -7.72
CA GLY A 420 18.51 -23.64 -8.47
C GLY A 420 18.42 -24.93 -7.69
N ARG A 421 17.74 -24.88 -6.54
CA ARG A 421 17.51 -26.02 -5.67
C ARG A 421 16.04 -26.41 -5.73
N ASP A 422 15.77 -27.70 -5.63
CA ASP A 422 14.40 -28.21 -5.55
C ASP A 422 13.79 -28.06 -4.14
N ASN A 423 12.58 -28.61 -4.00
CA ASN A 423 11.85 -28.75 -2.74
C ASN A 423 12.53 -29.65 -1.69
N ASN A 424 13.56 -30.39 -2.08
CA ASN A 424 14.38 -31.21 -1.18
C ASN A 424 15.75 -30.56 -0.89
N GLY A 425 16.02 -29.39 -1.47
CA GLY A 425 17.29 -28.67 -1.33
C GLY A 425 18.38 -29.19 -2.27
N THR A 426 18.06 -30.11 -3.18
CA THR A 426 18.95 -30.67 -4.19
C THR A 426 19.23 -29.64 -5.27
N GLN A 427 20.51 -29.35 -5.54
CA GLN A 427 20.88 -28.51 -6.67
C GLN A 427 20.58 -29.26 -7.99
N ILE A 428 19.76 -28.66 -8.84
CA ILE A 428 19.31 -29.28 -10.10
C ILE A 428 19.55 -28.41 -11.34
N ILE A 429 19.85 -27.13 -11.15
CA ILE A 429 20.36 -26.25 -12.21
C ILE A 429 21.66 -25.57 -11.75
N ASN A 430 22.57 -25.35 -12.68
CA ASN A 430 23.76 -24.54 -12.41
C ASN A 430 23.38 -23.07 -12.51
N ILE A 431 23.22 -22.41 -11.37
CA ILE A 431 23.08 -20.95 -11.36
C ILE A 431 24.45 -20.33 -11.60
N GLY A 432 24.66 -19.94 -12.85
CA GLY A 432 25.82 -19.16 -13.26
C GLY A 432 25.78 -17.81 -12.54
N ASN A 433 26.93 -17.42 -11.99
CA ASN A 433 27.15 -16.13 -11.36
C ASN A 433 26.85 -15.02 -12.39
N ASP A 434 25.69 -14.36 -12.31
CA ASP A 434 25.34 -13.27 -13.21
C ASP A 434 26.17 -12.03 -12.83
N GLY A 435 27.32 -11.92 -13.48
CA GLY A 435 28.30 -10.88 -13.20
C GLY A 435 29.59 -11.08 -13.97
N GLY A 436 29.56 -10.83 -15.29
CA GLY A 436 30.78 -10.54 -16.06
C GLY A 436 31.02 -11.48 -17.24
N ASN A 437 30.55 -11.03 -18.40
CA ASN A 437 31.06 -11.29 -19.75
C ASN A 437 32.07 -12.44 -19.88
N GLY A 438 31.55 -13.61 -20.27
CA GLY A 438 32.36 -14.76 -20.63
C GLY A 438 33.22 -14.49 -21.86
N ASN A 439 34.42 -15.06 -21.85
CA ASN A 439 34.95 -15.66 -23.05
C ASN A 439 35.40 -17.08 -22.70
N ASN A 440 34.53 -18.03 -23.01
CA ASN A 440 34.88 -19.44 -23.10
C ASN A 440 35.84 -19.63 -24.27
N ASN A 441 36.87 -20.45 -24.09
CA ASN A 441 37.02 -21.67 -24.89
C ASN A 441 38.11 -22.58 -24.33
N ASN A 442 37.70 -23.79 -23.96
CA ASN A 442 38.57 -24.97 -23.97
C ASN A 442 38.30 -25.75 -25.25
N ASN A 443 39.33 -26.07 -26.03
CA ASN A 443 39.63 -27.46 -26.40
C ASN A 443 40.95 -27.62 -27.19
N ASN A 444 41.76 -28.56 -26.69
CA ASN A 444 42.73 -29.47 -27.34
C ASN A 444 43.45 -29.09 -28.66
N GLY A 445 44.78 -29.04 -28.56
CA GLY A 445 45.68 -30.02 -29.20
C GLY A 445 45.92 -29.94 -30.70
N GLY A 446 46.97 -29.20 -31.10
CA GLY A 446 47.57 -29.28 -32.43
C GLY A 446 48.86 -28.48 -32.52
N ASN A 447 49.99 -29.16 -32.74
CA ASN A 447 51.29 -28.56 -33.05
C ASN A 447 51.24 -27.79 -34.37
N ASP A 448 51.63 -26.51 -34.38
CA ASP A 448 52.58 -26.04 -35.39
C ASP A 448 53.27 -24.73 -34.98
N LYS A 449 54.46 -24.52 -35.56
CA LYS A 449 55.49 -23.55 -35.18
C LYS A 449 55.28 -22.15 -35.76
N ASP A 450 55.96 -21.20 -35.10
CA ASP A 450 56.39 -19.86 -35.57
C ASP A 450 55.23 -18.86 -35.82
N GLU A 451 55.27 -17.58 -35.45
CA GLU A 451 56.38 -16.63 -35.49
C GLU A 451 56.08 -15.43 -34.55
N LYS A 452 57.14 -14.73 -34.17
CA LYS A 452 57.19 -13.57 -33.26
C LYS A 452 56.35 -12.40 -33.76
N ASN A 453 55.71 -11.67 -32.83
CA ASN A 453 56.01 -10.24 -32.64
C ASN A 453 55.50 -9.70 -31.29
N LYS A 454 56.46 -9.26 -30.47
CA LYS A 454 56.27 -8.41 -29.29
C LYS A 454 56.06 -6.96 -29.74
N VAL A 455 55.09 -6.25 -29.16
CA VAL A 455 55.26 -4.83 -28.80
C VAL A 455 54.54 -4.56 -27.47
N ASN A 456 55.25 -3.85 -26.58
CA ASN A 456 54.93 -3.52 -25.19
C ASN A 456 54.00 -2.27 -25.09
N PRO A 457 53.35 -2.02 -23.94
CA PRO A 457 52.40 -0.93 -23.74
C PRO A 457 53.09 0.37 -23.36
N GLY A 458 52.49 1.51 -23.70
CA GLY A 458 52.93 2.79 -23.18
C GLY A 458 52.22 4.03 -23.71
N VAL A 459 51.51 4.67 -22.79
CA VAL A 459 51.50 6.11 -22.48
C VAL A 459 50.14 6.82 -22.57
N VAL A 460 49.77 7.31 -21.39
CA VAL A 460 48.70 8.21 -20.94
C VAL A 460 48.89 9.63 -21.49
N ILE A 461 47.81 10.40 -21.74
CA ILE A 461 47.57 11.77 -21.22
C ILE A 461 46.18 12.30 -21.68
N ALA A 462 45.63 13.08 -20.77
CA ALA A 462 44.27 13.59 -20.59
C ALA A 462 43.84 14.80 -21.45
N VAL A 463 42.61 15.27 -21.14
CA VAL A 463 41.95 16.59 -21.40
C VAL A 463 41.09 16.58 -22.69
N SER A 464 39.77 16.81 -22.68
CA SER A 464 39.07 17.97 -22.10
C SER A 464 37.59 17.73 -21.71
N LEU A 465 37.28 17.99 -20.43
CA LEU A 465 35.96 18.32 -19.88
C LEU A 465 35.81 19.84 -19.88
N ILE A 466 35.12 20.44 -20.87
CA ILE A 466 34.54 21.78 -20.75
C ILE A 466 33.26 21.80 -21.61
N GLY A 467 32.10 21.65 -20.95
CA GLY A 467 30.80 21.75 -21.63
C GLY A 467 29.58 21.53 -20.74
N SER A 468 29.72 20.86 -19.59
CA SER A 468 28.57 20.40 -18.81
C SER A 468 28.45 20.98 -17.39
N LEU A 469 29.32 21.92 -16.99
CA LEU A 469 29.31 22.51 -15.63
C LEU A 469 28.68 23.91 -15.53
N THR A 470 28.31 24.55 -16.65
CA THR A 470 27.62 25.86 -16.64
C THR A 470 26.09 25.75 -16.58
N PHE A 471 25.51 24.59 -16.91
CA PHE A 471 24.06 24.40 -16.91
C PHE A 471 23.48 23.98 -15.55
N LEU A 472 24.26 23.28 -14.70
CA LEU A 472 23.80 22.87 -13.37
C LEU A 472 23.89 23.99 -12.32
N GLY A 473 24.81 24.95 -12.50
CA GLY A 473 24.97 26.09 -11.59
C GLY A 473 23.85 27.13 -11.67
N LEU A 474 23.32 27.38 -12.89
CA LEU A 474 22.26 28.36 -13.12
C LEU A 474 20.89 27.89 -12.61
N GLY A 475 20.60 26.58 -12.72
CA GLY A 475 19.37 25.98 -12.18
C GLY A 475 19.31 26.01 -10.66
N ALA A 476 20.42 25.70 -9.98
CA ALA A 476 20.51 25.76 -8.53
C ALA A 476 20.40 27.21 -8.00
N TRP A 477 20.99 28.18 -8.69
CA TRP A 477 20.91 29.60 -8.30
C TRP A 477 19.49 30.16 -8.44
N LEU A 478 18.78 29.84 -9.52
CA LEU A 478 17.37 30.24 -9.71
C LEU A 478 16.44 29.66 -8.63
N LEU A 479 16.65 28.40 -8.23
CA LEU A 479 15.88 27.76 -7.15
C LEU A 479 16.13 28.39 -5.77
N VAL A 480 17.36 28.83 -5.49
CA VAL A 480 17.69 29.52 -4.24
C VAL A 480 17.12 30.94 -4.22
N VAL A 481 17.17 31.66 -5.35
CA VAL A 481 16.62 33.02 -5.46
C VAL A 481 15.09 33.02 -5.39
N THR A 482 14.40 32.04 -5.99
CA THR A 482 12.93 31.91 -5.87
C THR A 482 12.51 31.54 -4.45
N ARG A 483 13.19 30.58 -3.79
CA ARG A 483 12.92 30.24 -2.38
C ARG A 483 13.11 31.44 -1.44
N ARG A 484 14.13 32.26 -1.66
CA ARG A 484 14.39 33.45 -0.82
C ARG A 484 13.30 34.52 -0.98
N LYS A 485 12.85 34.76 -2.21
CA LYS A 485 11.77 35.72 -2.51
C LYS A 485 10.40 35.28 -1.97
N TYR A 486 10.14 33.97 -1.93
CA TYR A 486 8.93 33.40 -1.31
C TYR A 486 8.94 33.54 0.22
N ARG A 487 10.09 33.33 0.88
CA ARG A 487 10.21 33.52 2.34
C ARG A 487 9.95 34.96 2.77
N GLU A 488 10.41 35.95 2.00
CA GLU A 488 10.21 37.37 2.32
C GLU A 488 8.75 37.81 2.16
N ARG A 489 7.98 37.21 1.24
CA ARG A 489 6.53 37.45 1.12
C ARG A 489 5.72 36.89 2.29
N PHE A 490 6.09 35.71 2.80
CA PHE A 490 5.39 35.11 3.94
C PHE A 490 5.67 35.81 5.28
N VAL A 491 6.84 36.44 5.44
CA VAL A 491 7.12 37.28 6.62
C VAL A 491 6.30 38.57 6.55
N LYS A 492 6.16 39.18 5.36
CA LYS A 492 5.37 40.42 5.19
C LYS A 492 3.86 40.24 5.45
N LEU A 493 3.31 39.05 5.21
CA LEU A 493 1.90 38.73 5.49
C LEU A 493 1.62 38.44 6.98
N ARG A 494 2.66 38.22 7.80
CA ARG A 494 2.52 37.99 9.25
C ARG A 494 2.50 39.30 10.05
N ASP A 495 3.01 40.39 9.49
CA ASP A 495 3.15 41.69 10.15
C ASP A 495 2.04 42.69 9.79
N GLU A 496 1.00 42.28 9.06
CA GLU A 496 -0.20 43.11 8.86
C GLU A 496 -1.05 43.09 10.14
N PRO A 497 -1.41 44.25 10.71
CA PRO A 497 -2.22 44.31 11.92
C PRO A 497 -3.64 43.78 11.62
N VAL A 498 -4.09 42.85 12.46
CA VAL A 498 -5.47 42.36 12.50
C VAL A 498 -6.41 43.56 12.67
N VAL A 499 -7.21 43.86 11.66
CA VAL A 499 -8.32 44.80 11.77
C VAL A 499 -9.37 44.16 12.67
N GLN A 500 -9.48 44.63 13.91
CA GLN A 500 -10.62 44.32 14.77
C GLN A 500 -11.88 44.92 14.15
N MET A 501 -12.82 44.08 13.69
CA MET A 501 -14.19 44.52 13.44
C MET A 501 -14.90 44.64 14.79
N ASP A 502 -15.12 45.87 15.21
CA ASP A 502 -15.97 46.20 16.35
C ASP A 502 -17.40 45.67 16.15
N SER A 503 -17.92 45.08 17.22
CA SER A 503 -19.30 44.60 17.37
C SER A 503 -20.33 45.68 17.01
N VAL A 504 -21.13 45.46 15.97
CA VAL A 504 -22.38 46.20 15.77
C VAL A 504 -23.47 45.52 16.58
N LYS A 505 -23.94 46.27 17.58
CA LYS A 505 -24.93 45.90 18.59
C LYS A 505 -26.29 45.53 18.00
N GLU A 506 -26.90 44.51 18.60
CA GLU A 506 -28.34 44.33 18.73
C GLU A 506 -29.05 45.65 19.06
N LYS A 507 -29.95 46.07 18.17
CA LYS A 507 -31.20 46.77 18.49
C LYS A 507 -32.10 46.72 17.24
N GLU A 508 -33.39 46.53 17.49
CA GLU A 508 -34.50 46.56 16.51
C GLU A 508 -34.92 45.24 15.86
N VAL A 509 -35.40 44.29 16.69
CA VAL A 509 -36.58 43.48 16.34
C VAL A 509 -37.49 43.37 17.57
N LYS A 510 -38.23 44.45 17.86
CA LYS A 510 -39.44 44.45 18.68
C LYS A 510 -40.33 45.58 18.19
N GLU A 511 -41.02 45.33 17.07
CA GLU A 511 -42.31 45.95 16.69
C GLU A 511 -42.73 45.41 15.32
N ALA A 512 -43.43 44.27 15.33
CA ALA A 512 -44.33 43.82 14.26
C ALA A 512 -45.14 42.61 14.77
N LYS A 513 -45.87 42.82 15.86
CA LYS A 513 -47.11 42.11 16.16
C LYS A 513 -48.15 43.20 16.36
N GLU A 514 -49.31 43.02 15.73
CA GLU A 514 -50.42 43.97 15.52
C GLU A 514 -50.26 44.86 14.28
N VAL A 515 -50.72 44.37 13.12
CA VAL A 515 -52.02 44.70 12.50
C VAL A 515 -52.48 43.51 11.67
#